data_AF-A0AAN7E4A0-F1
#
_entry.id   AF-A0AAN7E4A0-F1
#
_cell.length_a   1.000
_cell.length_b   1.000
_cell.length_c   1.000
_cell.angle_alpha   90.00
_cell.angle_beta   90.00
_cell.angle_gamma   90.00
#
_symmetry.space_group_name_H-M   'P 1'
#
loop_
_entity.id
_entity.type
_entity.pdbx_description
1 polymer ?
#
loop_
_entity_poly.entity_id
_entity_poly.type
_entity_poly.pdbx_seq_one_letter_code
_entity_poly.pdbx_strand_id
1 'polypeptide(L)'
;MADVLLSALMSSMMRNLNARALQEFGVAWGLSTELEKLESTLSTIQAVLQDAEEKQWKSEAIRNWLRKLKDGAYDADDVLDEFATEALRRKVERERCKKPSK
;
A
#
# COMPACT_ATOMS: atom_id res chain seq x y z
N MET A 1 -17.82 13.80 0.66
CA MET A 1 -16.36 13.84 0.86
C MET A 1 -15.99 12.61 1.65
N ALA A 2 -15.87 11.47 0.96
CA ALA A 2 -14.97 10.41 1.43
C ALA A 2 -13.69 11.10 1.95
N ASP A 3 -13.15 10.62 3.07
CA ASP A 3 -11.98 11.24 3.70
C ASP A 3 -10.86 11.32 2.64
N VAL A 4 -10.66 12.51 2.09
CA VAL A 4 -9.76 12.75 0.94
C VAL A 4 -8.35 12.27 1.26
N LEU A 5 -7.98 12.30 2.54
CA LEU A 5 -6.72 11.78 3.02
C LEU A 5 -6.68 10.26 2.93
N LEU A 6 -7.75 9.56 3.32
CA LEU A 6 -7.82 8.10 3.19
C LEU A 6 -7.78 7.65 1.72
N SER A 7 -8.48 8.34 0.81
CA SER A 7 -8.39 8.04 -0.63
C SER A 7 -6.99 8.31 -1.21
N ALA A 8 -6.34 9.39 -0.80
CA ALA A 8 -4.96 9.70 -1.19
C ALA A 8 -3.98 8.64 -0.66
N LEU A 9 -4.17 8.19 0.59
CA LEU A 9 -3.37 7.17 1.23
C LEU A 9 -3.51 5.81 0.53
N MET A 10 -4.73 5.39 0.21
CA MET A 10 -4.98 4.16 -0.57
C MET A 10 -4.28 4.23 -1.94
N SER A 11 -4.29 5.39 -2.58
CA SER A 11 -3.60 5.62 -3.85
C SER A 11 -2.07 5.53 -3.70
N SER A 12 -1.52 5.99 -2.57
CA SER A 12 -0.10 5.87 -2.23
C SER A 12 0.32 4.40 -2.10
N MET A 13 -0.39 3.63 -1.28
CA MET A 13 -0.12 2.20 -1.09
C MET A 13 -0.22 1.41 -2.40
N MET A 14 -1.24 1.69 -3.24
CA MET A 14 -1.36 1.09 -4.57
C MET A 14 -0.15 1.36 -5.45
N ARG A 15 0.37 2.60 -5.42
CA ARG A 15 1.57 2.98 -6.17
C ARG A 15 2.80 2.23 -5.67
N ASN A 16 2.93 2.08 -4.35
CA ASN A 16 4.03 1.33 -3.73
C ASN A 16 3.98 -0.16 -4.06
N LEU A 17 2.80 -0.79 -3.97
CA LEU A 17 2.61 -2.18 -4.36
C LEU A 17 2.95 -2.43 -5.82
N ASN A 18 2.62 -1.48 -6.69
CA ASN A 18 2.93 -1.56 -8.11
C ASN A 18 4.36 -1.10 -8.46
N ALA A 19 5.17 -0.74 -7.46
CA ALA A 19 6.56 -0.38 -7.68
C ALA A 19 7.36 -1.59 -8.13
N ARG A 20 8.10 -1.45 -9.24
CA ARG A 20 8.89 -2.54 -9.83
C ARG A 20 9.87 -3.18 -8.86
N ALA A 21 10.51 -2.36 -8.01
CA ALA A 21 11.44 -2.86 -7.01
C ALA A 21 10.74 -3.79 -6.01
N LEU A 22 9.53 -3.44 -5.58
CA LEU A 22 8.74 -4.18 -4.63
C LEU A 22 8.17 -5.46 -5.25
N GLN A 23 7.72 -5.42 -6.50
CA GLN A 23 7.31 -6.63 -7.24
C GLN A 23 8.46 -7.61 -7.47
N GLU A 24 9.59 -7.15 -7.98
CA GLU A 24 10.78 -8.00 -8.19
C GLU A 24 11.26 -8.62 -6.88
N PHE A 25 11.20 -7.85 -5.80
CA PHE A 25 11.61 -8.29 -4.48
C PHE A 25 10.60 -9.25 -3.83
N GLY A 26 9.30 -8.97 -3.99
CA GLY A 26 8.22 -9.86 -3.54
C GLY A 26 8.31 -11.23 -4.21
N VAL A 27 8.55 -11.27 -5.51
CA VAL A 27 8.80 -12.54 -6.23
C VAL A 27 10.05 -13.25 -5.69
N ALA A 28 11.14 -12.52 -5.45
CA ALA A 28 12.37 -13.11 -4.92
C ALA A 28 12.22 -13.70 -3.52
N TRP A 29 11.32 -13.15 -2.71
CA TRP A 29 11.05 -13.61 -1.33
C TRP A 29 9.84 -14.56 -1.22
N GLY A 30 9.14 -14.85 -2.32
CA GLY A 30 7.95 -15.70 -2.33
C GLY A 30 6.69 -15.03 -1.77
N LEU A 31 6.65 -13.70 -1.70
CA LEU A 31 5.55 -12.89 -1.14
C LEU A 31 4.53 -12.41 -2.20
N SER A 32 4.61 -12.93 -3.44
CA SER A 32 3.74 -12.46 -4.53
C SER A 32 2.26 -12.62 -4.21
N THR A 33 1.88 -13.73 -3.56
CA THR A 33 0.48 -14.00 -3.20
C THR A 33 -0.03 -13.03 -2.13
N GLU A 34 0.83 -12.68 -1.18
CA GLU A 34 0.53 -11.75 -0.09
C GLU A 34 0.35 -10.34 -0.62
N LEU A 35 1.20 -9.92 -1.56
CA LEU A 35 1.09 -8.62 -2.23
C LEU A 35 -0.19 -8.51 -3.07
N GLU A 36 -0.54 -9.56 -3.81
CA GLU A 36 -1.78 -9.61 -4.60
C GLU A 36 -3.03 -9.56 -3.70
N LYS A 37 -3.01 -10.28 -2.57
CA LYS A 37 -4.08 -10.21 -1.56
C LYS A 37 -4.22 -8.80 -0.97
N LEU A 38 -3.11 -8.12 -0.72
CA LEU A 38 -3.13 -6.76 -0.21
C LEU A 38 -3.71 -5.78 -1.24
N GLU A 39 -3.31 -5.90 -2.51
CA GLU A 39 -3.88 -5.10 -3.62
C GLU A 39 -5.40 -5.30 -3.74
N SER A 40 -5.87 -6.54 -3.69
CA SER A 40 -7.30 -6.89 -3.74
C SER A 40 -8.07 -6.32 -2.55
N THR A 41 -7.48 -6.36 -1.35
CA THR A 41 -8.07 -5.81 -0.13
C THR A 41 -8.18 -4.28 -0.22
N LEU A 42 -7.12 -3.59 -0.65
CA LEU A 42 -7.14 -2.13 -0.84
C LEU A 42 -8.18 -1.71 -1.89
N SER A 43 -8.29 -2.45 -2.98
CA SER A 43 -9.30 -2.21 -4.02
C SER A 43 -10.74 -2.35 -3.48
N THR A 44 -10.98 -3.37 -2.65
CA THR A 44 -12.28 -3.57 -1.99
C THR A 44 -12.59 -2.42 -1.03
N ILE A 45 -11.59 -1.98 -0.24
CA ILE A 45 -11.74 -0.86 0.67
C ILE A 45 -12.06 0.43 -0.10
N GLN A 46 -11.39 0.69 -1.22
CA GLN A 46 -11.64 1.86 -2.06
C GLN A 46 -13.08 1.87 -2.60
N ALA A 47 -13.60 0.72 -3.03
CA ALA A 47 -15.00 0.60 -3.46
C ALA A 47 -15.97 0.89 -2.30
N VAL A 48 -15.73 0.33 -1.11
CA VAL A 48 -16.55 0.59 0.07
C VAL A 48 -16.49 2.06 0.49
N LEU A 49 -15.34 2.73 0.35
CA LEU A 49 -15.21 4.15 0.63
C LEU A 49 -16.03 5.01 -0.33
N GLN A 50 -16.10 4.64 -1.61
CA GLN A 50 -16.97 5.31 -2.59
C GLN A 50 -18.44 5.11 -2.23
N ASP A 51 -18.86 3.90 -1.88
CA ASP A 51 -20.25 3.61 -1.48
C ASP A 51 -20.64 4.26 -0.14
N ALA A 52 -19.68 4.41 0.77
CA ALA A 52 -19.89 5.03 2.07
C ALA A 52 -20.04 6.55 1.99
N GLU A 53 -19.58 7.19 0.91
CA GLU A 53 -19.61 8.65 0.75
C GLU A 53 -21.02 9.24 0.86
N GLU A 54 -22.03 8.56 0.32
CA GLU A 54 -23.43 8.98 0.38
C GLU A 54 -24.06 8.78 1.78
N LYS A 55 -23.53 7.84 2.57
CA LYS A 55 -24.13 7.37 3.83
C LYS A 55 -23.37 7.82 5.08
N GLN A 56 -22.11 8.28 4.98
CA GLN A 56 -21.26 8.57 6.13
C GLN A 56 -21.80 9.67 7.05
N TRP A 57 -22.52 10.65 6.49
CA TRP A 57 -23.02 11.80 7.24
C TRP A 57 -24.15 11.45 8.20
N LYS A 58 -24.73 10.25 8.08
CA LYS A 58 -25.94 9.83 8.81
C LYS A 58 -25.69 8.67 9.79
N SER A 59 -24.48 8.11 9.83
CA SER A 59 -24.19 6.91 10.64
C SER A 59 -22.88 7.04 11.42
N GLU A 60 -22.99 7.13 12.75
CA GLU A 60 -21.85 7.07 13.67
C GLU A 60 -21.07 5.75 13.54
N ALA A 61 -21.74 4.65 13.19
CA ALA A 61 -21.08 3.36 12.96
C ALA A 61 -20.11 3.43 11.75
N ILE A 62 -20.53 4.09 10.66
CA ILE A 62 -19.68 4.30 9.48
C ILE A 62 -18.50 5.22 9.84
N ARG A 63 -18.74 6.31 10.60
CA ARG A 63 -17.66 7.19 11.06
C ARG A 63 -16.62 6.47 11.92
N ASN A 64 -17.05 5.60 12.83
CA ASN A 64 -16.14 4.83 13.68
C ASN A 64 -15.35 3.79 12.87
N TRP A 65 -16.01 3.10 11.92
CA TRP A 65 -15.35 2.16 11.02
C TRP A 65 -14.29 2.85 10.16
N LEU A 66 -14.61 4.01 9.56
CA LEU A 66 -13.67 4.81 8.77
C LEU A 66 -12.45 5.26 9.57
N ARG A 67 -12.62 5.64 10.84
CA ARG A 67 -11.50 6.03 11.71
C ARG A 67 -10.54 4.86 11.92
N LYS A 68 -11.06 3.69 12.28
CA LYS A 68 -10.23 2.48 12.50
C LYS A 68 -9.53 2.05 11.21
N LEU A 69 -10.23 2.16 10.08
CA LEU A 69 -9.66 1.87 8.77
C LEU A 69 -8.50 2.82 8.46
N LYS A 70 -8.65 4.11 8.78
CA LYS A 70 -7.59 5.11 8.59
C LYS A 70 -6.36 4.81 9.44
N ASP A 71 -6.55 4.46 10.71
CA ASP A 71 -5.44 4.11 11.60
C ASP A 71 -4.66 2.90 11.05
N GLY A 72 -5.35 1.81 10.71
CA GLY A 72 -4.70 0.62 10.12
C GLY A 72 -4.10 0.87 8.73
N ALA A 73 -4.65 1.81 7.96
CA ALA A 73 -4.10 2.22 6.67
C ALA A 73 -2.76 2.95 6.84
N TYR A 74 -2.61 3.80 7.86
CA TYR A 74 -1.32 4.46 8.14
C TYR A 74 -0.24 3.45 8.50
N ASP A 75 -0.54 2.51 9.40
CA ASP A 75 0.40 1.46 9.78
C ASP A 75 0.86 0.62 8.57
N ALA A 76 -0.07 0.33 7.64
CA ALA A 76 0.24 -0.43 6.44
C ALA A 76 1.08 0.36 5.41
N ASP A 77 0.81 1.65 5.23
CA ASP A 77 1.57 2.52 4.32
C ASP A 77 3.03 2.65 4.80
N ASP A 78 3.25 2.88 6.09
CA ASP A 78 4.59 2.97 6.69
C ASP A 78 5.41 1.68 6.45
N VAL A 79 4.79 0.52 6.65
CA VAL A 79 5.44 -0.78 6.41
C VAL A 79 5.74 -1.00 4.93
N LEU A 80 4.83 -0.62 4.03
CA LEU A 80 5.04 -0.73 2.58
C LEU A 80 6.15 0.20 2.09
N ASP A 81 6.25 1.42 2.64
CA ASP A 81 7.30 2.39 2.32
C ASP A 81 8.68 1.89 2.77
N GLU A 82 8.79 1.35 3.99
CA GLU A 82 10.03 0.74 4.48
C GLU A 82 10.45 -0.44 3.60
N PHE A 83 9.50 -1.30 3.24
CA PHE A 83 9.75 -2.45 2.39
C PHE A 83 10.17 -2.04 0.97
N ALA A 84 9.53 -1.04 0.38
CA ALA A 84 9.92 -0.48 -0.92
C ALA A 84 11.33 0.10 -0.89
N THR A 85 11.67 0.81 0.19
CA THR A 85 13.00 1.39 0.41
C THR A 85 14.07 0.30 0.53
N GLU A 86 13.80 -0.75 1.28
CA GLU A 86 14.73 -1.87 1.44
C GLU A 86 14.90 -2.67 0.13
N ALA A 87 13.81 -2.88 -0.62
CA ALA A 87 13.85 -3.50 -1.94
C ALA A 87 14.73 -2.70 -2.92
N LEU A 88 14.59 -1.37 -2.93
CA LEU A 88 15.43 -0.47 -3.72
C LEU A 88 16.89 -0.51 -3.27
N ARG A 89 17.15 -0.44 -1.96
CA ARG A 89 18.51 -0.50 -1.40
C ARG A 89 19.24 -1.77 -1.85
N ARG A 90 18.59 -2.93 -1.69
CA ARG A 90 19.15 -4.22 -2.12
C ARG A 90 19.32 -4.33 -3.63
N LYS A 91 18.45 -3.70 -4.43
CA LYS A 91 18.63 -3.61 -5.88
C LYS A 91 19.88 -2.81 -6.22
N VAL A 92 20.08 -1.64 -5.61
CA VAL A 92 21.26 -0.81 -5.82
C VAL A 92 22.55 -1.49 -5.36
N GLU A 93 22.55 -2.16 -4.20
CA GLU A 93 23.70 -2.93 -3.71
C GLU A 93 24.10 -4.04 -4.69
N ARG A 94 23.13 -4.79 -5.23
CA ARG A 94 23.38 -5.82 -6.26
C ARG A 94 23.96 -5.24 -7.55
N GLU A 95 23.49 -4.07 -7.98
CA GLU A 95 24.01 -3.39 -9.17
C GLU A 95 25.40 -2.76 -8.93
N ARG A 96 25.74 -2.34 -7.70
CA ARG A 96 27.10 -1.89 -7.34
C ARG A 96 28.12 -3.04 -7.36
N CYS A 97 27.73 -4.25 -6.94
CA CYS A 97 28.60 -5.44 -7.00
C CYS A 97 28.86 -5.97 -8.42
N LYS A 98 28.04 -5.59 -9.41
CA LYS A 98 28.20 -6.00 -10.82
C LYS A 98 29.16 -5.13 -11.62
N LYS A 99 29.64 -3.99 -11.10
CA LYS A 99 30.61 -3.16 -11.84
C LYS A 99 31.99 -3.82 -11.79
N PRO A 100 32.60 -4.20 -12.93
CA PRO A 100 33.98 -4.68 -12.91
C PRO A 100 34.88 -3.51 -12.51
N SER A 101 35.72 -3.73 -11.50
CA SER A 101 36.86 -2.87 -11.21
C SER A 101 37.69 -2.78 -12.50
N LYS A 102 37.78 -1.57 -13.07
CA LYS A 102 38.74 -1.28 -14.14
C LYS A 102 40.15 -1.37 -13.59
#